data_AF-A0AA39PC21-F1
#
_entry.id   AF-A0AA39PC21-F1
#
_cell.length_a   1.000
_cell.length_b   1.000
_cell.length_c   1.000
_cell.angle_alpha   90.00
_cell.angle_beta   90.00
_cell.angle_gamma   90.00
#
_symmetry.space_group_name_H-M   'P 1'
#
loop_
_entity.id
_entity.type
_entity.pdbx_description
1 polymer ?
#
loop_
_entity_poly.entity_id
_entity_poly.type
_entity_poly.pdbx_seq_one_letter_code
_entity_poly.pdbx_strand_id
1 'polypeptide(L)'
;MRLSHDSGLIWDTFQRDMPDIPCYLGENDLLNEINRFRPQFCPNMNCIHLDLVLVEYPPIYPVTPTKTNQSLKLQQGVPCGPDCYRHLDESQDGMMEGVQWTDTEDEEFLQGVLKLDPDISPCALAVICRKRCFEVYIYRTRAIPDEKVIIGRAGRTSRANVDFIPPCGHPGPCDANSNCQCYFKSHHCQRNCRCGVTCESFNISKLFPELSM
;
A
#
# COMPACT_ATOMS: atom_id res chain seq x y z
N MET A 1 -3.26 41.34 -28.98
CA MET A 1 -4.33 40.43 -29.42
C MET A 1 -4.51 39.41 -28.31
N ARG A 2 -5.61 39.49 -27.54
CA ARG A 2 -5.86 38.60 -26.39
C ARG A 2 -6.39 37.27 -26.93
N LEU A 3 -5.69 36.18 -26.65
CA LEU A 3 -6.15 34.82 -26.98
C LEU A 3 -7.33 34.48 -26.05
N SER A 4 -8.42 33.97 -26.62
CA SER A 4 -9.61 33.57 -25.86
C SER A 4 -9.29 32.36 -24.97
N HIS A 5 -9.83 32.35 -23.76
CA HIS A 5 -9.69 31.26 -22.78
C HIS A 5 -10.73 30.15 -23.00
N ASP A 6 -11.18 29.95 -24.24
CA ASP A 6 -12.25 28.99 -24.60
C ASP A 6 -11.72 27.62 -25.05
N SER A 7 -10.40 27.40 -25.00
CA SER A 7 -9.89 26.03 -25.02
C SER A 7 -10.21 25.41 -23.67
N GLY A 8 -11.19 24.50 -23.65
CA GLY A 8 -11.55 23.68 -22.48
C GLY A 8 -10.34 23.15 -21.72
N LEU A 9 -10.56 22.77 -20.47
CA LEU A 9 -9.47 22.39 -19.57
C LEU A 9 -8.62 21.31 -20.23
N ILE A 10 -7.30 21.34 -20.02
CA ILE A 10 -6.34 20.35 -20.57
C ILE A 10 -6.82 18.90 -20.32
N TRP A 11 -7.58 18.66 -19.26
CA TRP A 11 -8.21 17.38 -18.93
C TRP A 11 -9.23 16.88 -19.97
N ASP A 12 -9.89 17.78 -20.73
CA ASP A 12 -10.85 17.45 -21.79
C ASP A 12 -10.16 16.83 -23.02
N THR A 13 -8.85 17.06 -23.19
CA THR A 13 -8.10 16.58 -24.36
C THR A 13 -7.26 15.33 -24.07
N PHE A 14 -6.94 15.04 -22.80
CA PHE A 14 -6.04 13.95 -22.40
C PHE A 14 -6.72 12.59 -22.13
N GLN A 15 -8.04 12.47 -22.33
CA GLN A 15 -8.75 11.20 -22.13
C GLN A 15 -8.67 10.20 -23.29
N ARG A 16 -7.98 10.51 -24.40
CA ARG A 16 -8.05 9.68 -25.62
C ARG A 16 -7.20 8.41 -25.65
N ASP A 17 -6.24 8.26 -24.73
CA ASP A 17 -5.33 7.11 -24.72
C ASP A 17 -5.42 6.28 -23.42
N MET A 18 -6.56 6.30 -22.73
CA MET A 18 -6.80 5.25 -21.74
C MET A 18 -7.12 3.98 -22.55
N PRO A 19 -6.37 2.88 -22.41
CA PRO A 19 -6.78 1.63 -23.04
C PRO A 19 -8.22 1.35 -22.63
N ASP A 20 -9.03 0.85 -23.56
CA ASP A 20 -10.37 0.33 -23.24
C ASP A 20 -10.17 -0.81 -22.24
N ILE A 21 -10.12 -0.49 -20.94
CA ILE A 21 -10.12 -1.47 -19.87
C ILE A 21 -11.52 -2.06 -19.96
N PRO A 22 -11.68 -3.30 -20.43
CA PRO A 22 -13.01 -3.85 -20.56
C PRO A 22 -13.57 -3.92 -19.14
N CYS A 23 -14.65 -3.16 -18.91
CA CYS A 23 -15.43 -3.12 -17.67
C CYS A 23 -16.07 -4.49 -17.46
N TYR A 24 -15.26 -5.48 -17.09
CA TYR A 24 -15.73 -6.79 -16.72
C TYR A 24 -16.28 -6.70 -15.30
N LEU A 25 -17.61 -6.66 -15.23
CA LEU A 25 -18.41 -6.99 -14.05
C LEU A 25 -18.20 -8.48 -13.73
N GLY A 26 -17.07 -8.82 -13.11
CA GLY A 26 -16.71 -10.19 -12.77
C GLY A 26 -16.13 -10.27 -11.36
N GLU A 27 -16.84 -10.96 -10.49
CA GLU A 27 -16.55 -11.34 -9.09
C GLU A 27 -15.74 -10.33 -8.25
N ASN A 28 -16.47 -9.67 -7.35
CA ASN A 28 -16.16 -8.52 -6.50
C ASN A 28 -14.98 -8.67 -5.48
N ASP A 29 -13.93 -9.43 -5.79
CA ASP A 29 -12.79 -9.57 -4.91
C ASP A 29 -11.64 -8.66 -5.34
N LEU A 30 -11.46 -7.53 -4.65
CA LEU A 30 -10.39 -6.54 -4.88
C LEU A 30 -9.01 -7.19 -5.04
N LEU A 31 -8.71 -8.25 -4.28
CA LEU A 31 -7.44 -8.97 -4.38
C LEU A 31 -7.27 -9.65 -5.75
N ASN A 32 -8.33 -10.24 -6.28
CA ASN A 32 -8.31 -10.87 -7.61
C ASN A 32 -8.17 -9.82 -8.71
N GLU A 33 -8.83 -8.67 -8.55
CA GLU A 33 -8.69 -7.55 -9.45
C GLU A 33 -7.25 -7.03 -9.50
N ILE A 34 -6.62 -6.83 -8.33
CA ILE A 34 -5.21 -6.44 -8.25
C ILE A 34 -4.32 -7.49 -8.92
N ASN A 35 -4.55 -8.78 -8.66
CA ASN A 35 -3.78 -9.86 -9.29
C ASN A 35 -3.94 -9.92 -10.82
N ARG A 36 -5.11 -9.52 -11.34
CA ARG A 36 -5.38 -9.43 -12.78
C ARG A 36 -4.63 -8.28 -13.44
N PHE A 37 -4.60 -7.11 -12.82
CA PHE A 37 -3.99 -5.91 -13.42
C PHE A 37 -2.49 -5.80 -13.18
N ARG A 38 -2.00 -6.32 -12.05
CA ARG A 38 -0.58 -6.19 -11.67
C ARG A 38 0.42 -6.63 -12.76
N PRO A 39 0.23 -7.72 -13.53
CA PRO A 39 1.15 -8.09 -14.60
C PRO A 39 1.26 -7.04 -15.71
N GLN A 40 0.27 -6.17 -15.86
CA GLN A 40 0.26 -5.09 -16.85
C GLN A 40 1.12 -3.89 -16.40
N PHE A 41 1.43 -3.78 -15.12
CA PHE A 41 2.20 -2.66 -14.58
C PHE A 41 3.69 -2.97 -14.51
N CYS A 42 4.50 -2.03 -14.98
CA CYS A 42 5.95 -2.07 -14.77
C CYS A 42 6.28 -1.83 -13.29
N PRO A 43 7.09 -2.68 -12.63
CA PRO A 43 7.56 -2.40 -11.28
C PRO A 43 8.53 -1.21 -11.19
N ASN A 44 9.09 -0.77 -12.33
CA ASN A 44 9.86 0.46 -12.36
C ASN A 44 8.87 1.64 -12.27
N MET A 45 8.87 2.32 -11.12
CA MET A 45 8.02 3.50 -10.85
C MET A 45 8.24 4.68 -11.82
N ASN A 46 9.30 4.67 -12.63
CA ASN A 46 9.53 5.66 -13.68
C ASN A 46 8.94 5.24 -15.04
N CYS A 47 8.47 4.00 -15.17
CA CYS A 47 7.81 3.49 -16.35
C CYS A 47 6.30 3.60 -16.17
N ILE A 48 5.66 4.39 -17.01
CA ILE A 48 4.20 4.58 -17.05
C ILE A 48 3.53 3.69 -18.11
N HIS A 49 4.27 2.74 -18.71
CA HIS A 49 3.78 1.91 -19.79
C HIS A 49 3.01 0.70 -19.25
N LEU A 50 1.82 0.45 -19.80
CA LEU A 50 0.90 -0.62 -19.41
C LEU A 50 1.15 -1.96 -20.14
N ASP A 51 2.30 -2.11 -20.82
CA ASP A 51 2.52 -3.23 -21.72
C ASP A 51 3.93 -3.83 -21.54
N LEU A 52 4.13 -4.51 -20.41
CA LEU A 52 5.28 -5.38 -20.21
C LEU A 52 4.82 -6.84 -20.16
N VAL A 53 4.69 -7.43 -21.34
CA VAL A 53 4.39 -8.86 -21.56
C VAL A 53 5.47 -9.81 -20.97
N LEU A 54 6.57 -9.30 -20.41
CA LEU A 54 7.82 -10.07 -20.25
C LEU A 54 8.14 -10.56 -18.84
N VAL A 55 7.34 -10.27 -17.81
CA VAL A 55 7.67 -10.74 -16.45
C VAL A 55 6.47 -11.38 -15.75
N GLU A 56 6.54 -12.69 -15.54
CA GLU A 56 5.63 -13.40 -14.65
C GLU A 56 5.93 -13.03 -13.19
N TYR A 57 5.06 -12.23 -12.60
CA TYR A 57 5.10 -11.98 -11.16
C TYR A 57 4.25 -13.03 -10.43
N PRO A 58 4.71 -13.62 -9.30
CA PRO A 58 3.92 -14.56 -8.51
C PRO A 58 2.72 -13.82 -7.90
N PRO A 59 1.49 -14.35 -7.89
CA PRO A 59 0.30 -13.62 -7.40
C PRO A 59 0.45 -13.14 -5.96
N ILE A 60 -0.24 -12.06 -5.62
CA ILE A 60 -0.41 -11.61 -4.24
C ILE A 60 -1.36 -12.57 -3.55
N TYR A 61 -0.93 -13.08 -2.41
CA TYR A 61 -1.73 -13.94 -1.56
C TYR A 61 -2.26 -13.16 -0.35
N PRO A 62 -3.41 -13.57 0.23
CA PRO A 62 -3.91 -12.96 1.46
C PRO A 62 -2.86 -13.00 2.58
N VAL A 63 -2.68 -11.88 3.26
CA VAL A 63 -1.78 -11.75 4.40
C VAL A 63 -2.46 -12.29 5.65
N THR A 64 -1.70 -13.02 6.46
CA THR A 64 -2.19 -13.53 7.75
C THR A 64 -2.18 -12.42 8.81
N PRO A 65 -3.26 -12.22 9.58
CA PRO A 65 -3.31 -11.24 10.66
C PRO A 65 -2.30 -11.57 11.76
N THR A 66 -1.54 -10.55 12.19
CA THR A 66 -0.56 -10.69 13.29
C THR A 66 -0.96 -9.90 14.53
N LYS A 67 -1.98 -9.04 14.44
CA LYS A 67 -2.44 -8.19 15.54
C LYS A 67 -3.87 -8.54 15.97
N THR A 68 -4.01 -8.78 17.28
CA THR A 68 -5.31 -8.92 17.94
C THR A 68 -6.04 -7.59 18.02
N ASN A 69 -7.35 -7.64 18.22
CA ASN A 69 -8.22 -6.48 18.42
C ASN A 69 -7.74 -5.60 19.59
N GLN A 70 -7.37 -6.22 20.71
CA GLN A 70 -6.80 -5.49 21.85
C GLN A 70 -5.47 -4.82 21.50
N SER A 71 -4.58 -5.52 20.77
CA SER A 71 -3.29 -4.94 20.37
C SER A 71 -3.45 -3.74 19.43
N LEU A 72 -4.49 -3.73 18.58
CA LEU A 72 -4.81 -2.60 17.71
C LEU A 72 -5.30 -1.38 18.49
N LYS A 73 -6.08 -1.58 19.56
CA LYS A 73 -6.50 -0.48 20.45
C LYS A 73 -5.33 0.15 21.19
N LEU A 74 -4.34 -0.66 21.57
CA LEU A 74 -3.14 -0.23 22.29
C LEU A 74 -2.04 0.39 21.39
N GLN A 75 -2.23 0.41 20.07
CA GLN A 75 -1.26 1.04 19.18
C GLN A 75 -1.08 2.53 19.48
N GLN A 76 0.15 3.02 19.34
CA GLN A 76 0.44 4.44 19.46
C GLN A 76 -0.29 5.26 18.38
N GLY A 77 -0.54 6.53 18.66
CA GLY A 77 -1.19 7.47 17.74
C GLY A 77 -2.27 8.29 18.42
N VAL A 78 -2.81 9.28 17.71
CA VAL A 78 -3.90 10.12 18.20
C VAL A 78 -5.24 9.54 17.67
N PRO A 79 -6.30 9.48 18.51
CA PRO A 79 -7.63 9.13 18.02
C PRO A 79 -8.06 10.02 16.85
N CYS A 80 -8.71 9.45 15.83
CA CYS A 80 -9.12 10.21 14.65
C CYS A 80 -10.32 11.14 14.89
N GLY A 81 -10.97 11.07 16.06
CA GLY A 81 -12.15 11.84 16.39
C GLY A 81 -12.85 11.32 17.65
N PRO A 82 -14.02 11.90 18.00
CA PRO A 82 -14.81 11.46 19.16
C PRO A 82 -15.29 10.02 19.02
N ASP A 83 -15.73 9.62 17.81
CA ASP A 83 -16.19 8.26 17.49
C ASP A 83 -15.06 7.32 17.03
N CYS A 84 -13.86 7.49 17.60
CA CYS A 84 -12.73 6.63 17.29
C CYS A 84 -12.93 5.24 17.89
N TYR A 85 -12.51 4.19 17.17
CA TYR A 85 -12.56 2.81 17.67
C TYR A 85 -11.85 2.61 19.02
N ARG A 86 -10.88 3.46 19.36
CA ARG A 86 -10.16 3.41 20.63
C ARG A 86 -11.01 3.79 21.84
N HIS A 87 -12.09 4.55 21.61
CA HIS A 87 -13.03 4.93 22.66
C HIS A 87 -14.20 3.95 22.79
N LEU A 88 -14.30 2.96 21.90
CA LEU A 88 -15.34 1.94 21.99
C LEU A 88 -15.15 1.09 23.25
N ASP A 89 -16.18 1.08 24.08
CA ASP A 89 -16.33 0.12 25.17
C ASP A 89 -16.99 -1.16 24.63
N GLU A 90 -16.23 -2.24 24.59
CA GLU A 90 -16.71 -3.56 24.13
C GLU A 90 -17.64 -4.24 25.14
N SER A 91 -17.70 -3.75 26.38
CA SER A 91 -18.57 -4.32 27.42
C SER A 91 -20.01 -3.81 27.36
N GLN A 92 -20.29 -2.80 26.53
CA GLN A 92 -21.65 -2.34 26.29
C GLN A 92 -22.36 -3.25 25.28
N ASP A 93 -23.03 -4.27 25.80
CA ASP A 93 -23.91 -5.17 25.05
C ASP A 93 -24.92 -4.36 24.22
N GLY A 94 -24.97 -4.61 22.91
CA GLY A 94 -25.90 -4.02 21.94
C GLY A 94 -25.31 -3.01 20.95
N MET A 95 -24.26 -2.27 21.31
CA MET A 95 -23.60 -1.32 20.39
C MET A 95 -22.91 -2.03 19.23
N MET A 96 -22.26 -3.17 19.49
CA MET A 96 -21.56 -3.94 18.46
C MET A 96 -22.50 -4.73 17.55
N GLU A 97 -23.69 -5.11 18.01
CA GLU A 97 -24.64 -5.91 17.20
C GLU A 97 -25.50 -5.03 16.28
N GLY A 98 -25.79 -3.79 16.69
CA GLY A 98 -26.61 -2.85 15.92
C GLY A 98 -25.94 -2.25 14.68
N VAL A 99 -24.63 -2.38 14.52
CA VAL A 99 -23.91 -1.84 13.36
C VAL A 99 -24.02 -2.78 12.17
N GLN A 100 -24.75 -2.35 11.14
CA GLN A 100 -24.94 -3.05 9.86
C GLN A 100 -24.82 -2.03 8.73
N TRP A 101 -23.98 -2.33 7.75
CA TRP A 101 -23.87 -1.61 6.49
C TRP A 101 -24.99 -2.11 5.57
N THR A 102 -25.65 -1.19 4.89
CA THR A 102 -26.76 -1.52 3.98
C THR A 102 -26.28 -2.03 2.62
N ASP A 103 -25.03 -1.74 2.29
CA ASP A 103 -24.43 -2.01 0.99
C ASP A 103 -23.42 -3.16 1.11
N THR A 104 -23.68 -4.24 0.39
CA THR A 104 -22.81 -5.42 0.34
C THR A 104 -21.48 -5.11 -0.33
N GLU A 105 -21.44 -4.16 -1.28
CA GLU A 105 -20.20 -3.80 -1.98
C GLU A 105 -19.18 -3.17 -1.02
N ASP A 106 -19.64 -2.40 -0.04
CA ASP A 106 -18.78 -1.82 0.99
C ASP A 106 -18.15 -2.91 1.88
N GLU A 107 -18.95 -3.93 2.23
CA GLU A 107 -18.46 -5.07 3.03
C GLU A 107 -17.43 -5.88 2.24
N GLU A 108 -17.71 -6.20 0.98
CA GLU A 108 -16.79 -6.91 0.08
C GLU A 108 -15.48 -6.15 -0.14
N PHE A 109 -15.58 -4.82 -0.33
CA PHE A 109 -14.41 -3.96 -0.44
C PHE A 109 -13.55 -3.99 0.82
N LEU A 110 -14.15 -3.88 2.00
CA LEU A 110 -13.43 -4.01 3.27
C LEU A 110 -12.75 -5.38 3.39
N GLN A 111 -13.43 -6.48 3.04
CA GLN A 111 -12.83 -7.81 3.04
C GLN A 111 -11.63 -7.89 2.10
N GLY A 112 -11.74 -7.29 0.91
CA GLY A 112 -10.64 -7.19 -0.05
C GLY A 112 -9.41 -6.47 0.51
N VAL A 113 -9.63 -5.32 1.18
CA VAL A 113 -8.53 -4.57 1.83
C VAL A 113 -7.92 -5.38 2.98
N LEU A 114 -8.72 -6.04 3.80
CA LEU A 114 -8.25 -6.87 4.92
C LEU A 114 -7.46 -8.11 4.46
N LYS A 115 -7.73 -8.64 3.25
CA LYS A 115 -6.89 -9.69 2.66
C LYS A 115 -5.49 -9.15 2.29
N LEU A 116 -5.37 -7.88 1.90
CA LEU A 116 -4.08 -7.27 1.53
C LEU A 116 -3.27 -6.85 2.76
N ASP A 117 -3.93 -6.20 3.72
CA ASP A 117 -3.34 -5.76 4.98
C ASP A 117 -4.36 -5.91 6.12
N PRO A 118 -4.30 -7.00 6.91
CA PRO A 118 -5.22 -7.23 8.02
C PRO A 118 -4.89 -6.43 9.30
N ASP A 119 -3.70 -5.82 9.37
CA ASP A 119 -3.14 -5.19 10.58
C ASP A 119 -3.08 -3.65 10.48
N ILE A 120 -3.58 -3.11 9.37
CA ILE A 120 -3.89 -1.70 9.16
C ILE A 120 -4.84 -1.18 10.26
N SER A 121 -4.60 0.05 10.71
CA SER A 121 -5.43 0.64 11.76
C SER A 121 -6.87 0.91 11.27
N PRO A 122 -7.90 0.72 12.13
CA PRO A 122 -9.28 1.07 11.79
C PRO A 122 -9.48 2.54 11.41
N CYS A 123 -8.63 3.46 11.91
CA CYS A 123 -8.64 4.86 11.48
C CYS A 123 -8.23 5.02 10.02
N ALA A 124 -7.22 4.29 9.55
CA ALA A 124 -6.80 4.32 8.16
C ALA A 124 -7.81 3.61 7.26
N LEU A 125 -8.35 2.47 7.69
CA LEU A 125 -9.43 1.78 6.97
C LEU A 125 -10.68 2.65 6.84
N ALA A 126 -11.03 3.44 7.85
CA ALA A 126 -12.14 4.40 7.77
C ALA A 126 -12.02 5.36 6.58
N VAL A 127 -10.79 5.82 6.31
CA VAL A 127 -10.49 6.70 5.18
C VAL A 127 -10.58 5.93 3.86
N ILE A 128 -10.01 4.71 3.80
CA ILE A 128 -10.01 3.87 2.61
C ILE A 128 -11.44 3.45 2.20
N CYS A 129 -12.21 2.94 3.16
CA CYS A 129 -13.58 2.46 2.96
C CYS A 129 -14.63 3.59 2.96
N ARG A 130 -14.26 4.81 3.34
CA ARG A 130 -15.19 5.95 3.50
C ARG A 130 -16.33 5.66 4.49
N LYS A 131 -16.00 4.99 5.60
CA LYS A 131 -16.93 4.58 6.66
C LYS A 131 -16.47 5.11 8.02
N ARG A 132 -17.31 5.07 9.05
CA ARG A 132 -16.92 5.56 10.38
C ARG A 132 -15.93 4.57 11.01
N CYS A 133 -14.94 5.13 11.71
CA CYS A 133 -13.83 4.35 12.24
C CYS A 133 -14.24 3.22 13.19
N PHE A 134 -15.20 3.49 14.09
CA PHE A 134 -15.70 2.49 15.02
C PHE A 134 -16.50 1.37 14.32
N GLU A 135 -17.24 1.69 13.25
CA GLU A 135 -17.99 0.71 12.46
C GLU A 135 -17.04 -0.27 11.78
N VAL A 136 -16.00 0.29 11.13
CA VAL A 136 -14.95 -0.50 10.49
C VAL A 136 -14.24 -1.42 11.47
N TYR A 137 -13.99 -0.94 12.70
CA TYR A 137 -13.43 -1.79 13.75
C TYR A 137 -14.34 -2.96 14.11
N ILE A 138 -15.65 -2.72 14.28
CA ILE A 138 -16.64 -3.78 14.56
C ILE A 138 -16.68 -4.79 13.41
N TYR A 139 -16.65 -4.34 12.16
CA TYR A 139 -16.59 -5.24 11.02
C TYR A 139 -15.29 -6.05 10.98
N ARG A 140 -14.15 -5.42 11.32
CA ARG A 140 -12.88 -6.14 11.44
C ARG A 140 -12.93 -7.21 12.52
N THR A 141 -13.49 -6.93 13.70
CA THR A 141 -13.54 -7.90 14.79
C THR A 141 -14.39 -9.13 14.44
N ARG A 142 -15.45 -8.94 13.65
CA ARG A 142 -16.26 -10.03 13.07
C ARG A 142 -15.50 -10.83 12.02
N ALA A 143 -14.78 -10.15 11.11
CA ALA A 143 -14.04 -10.80 10.03
C ALA A 143 -12.80 -11.57 10.54
N ILE A 144 -12.06 -10.93 11.44
CA ILE A 144 -10.80 -11.40 12.03
C ILE A 144 -10.97 -11.43 13.55
N PRO A 145 -11.64 -12.47 14.08
CA PRO A 145 -11.69 -12.71 15.51
C PRO A 145 -10.30 -13.14 16.01
N ASP A 146 -10.00 -12.87 17.28
CA ASP A 146 -8.64 -13.00 17.85
C ASP A 146 -8.11 -14.45 17.79
N GLU A 147 -8.99 -15.46 17.74
CA GLU A 147 -8.63 -16.87 17.57
C GLU A 147 -7.97 -17.17 16.21
N LYS A 148 -8.19 -16.32 15.20
CA LYS A 148 -7.58 -16.45 13.87
C LYS A 148 -6.24 -15.72 13.75
N VAL A 149 -5.80 -15.00 14.79
CA VAL A 149 -4.56 -14.22 14.77
C VAL A 149 -3.38 -15.11 15.18
N ILE A 150 -2.37 -15.20 14.30
CA ILE A 150 -1.17 -16.00 14.58
C ILE A 150 -0.15 -15.14 15.31
N ILE A 151 -0.20 -15.15 16.64
CA ILE A 151 0.77 -14.47 17.50
C ILE A 151 2.05 -15.31 17.58
N GLY A 152 3.17 -14.83 17.06
CA GLY A 152 4.49 -15.40 17.37
C GLY A 152 5.23 -16.17 16.28
N ARG A 153 4.84 -16.07 15.00
CA ARG A 153 5.80 -16.31 13.92
C ARG A 153 5.74 -15.11 12.98
N ALA A 154 6.79 -14.29 13.00
CA ALA A 154 7.16 -13.53 11.83
C ALA A 154 7.29 -14.55 10.69
N GLY A 155 6.21 -14.72 9.92
CA GLY A 155 6.23 -15.46 8.68
C GLY A 155 7.30 -14.78 7.85
N ARG A 156 8.51 -15.36 7.85
CA ARG A 156 9.48 -15.13 6.81
C ARG A 156 8.78 -15.67 5.57
N THR A 157 8.00 -14.83 4.90
CA THR A 157 7.76 -15.02 3.48
C THR A 157 9.15 -15.10 2.89
N SER A 158 9.54 -16.29 2.45
CA SER A 158 10.72 -16.50 1.63
C SER A 158 10.58 -15.55 0.46
N ARG A 159 11.22 -14.38 0.56
CA ARG A 159 11.43 -13.51 -0.58
C ARG A 159 12.11 -14.40 -1.62
N ALA A 160 11.46 -14.55 -2.77
CA ALA A 160 12.15 -15.00 -3.96
C ALA A 160 13.44 -14.17 -4.06
N ASN A 161 14.56 -14.88 -4.14
CA ASN A 161 15.88 -14.30 -4.26
C ASN A 161 16.03 -13.72 -5.68
N VAL A 162 15.33 -12.62 -5.91
CA VAL A 162 15.74 -11.59 -6.85
C VAL A 162 16.52 -10.63 -5.98
N ASP A 163 17.66 -10.10 -6.45
CA ASP A 163 18.46 -9.08 -5.76
C ASP A 163 17.70 -7.75 -5.62
N PHE A 164 16.56 -7.79 -4.94
CA PHE A 164 15.74 -6.67 -4.59
C PHE A 164 16.35 -6.01 -3.36
N ILE A 165 16.89 -4.82 -3.58
CA ILE A 165 17.38 -3.98 -2.50
C ILE A 165 16.23 -3.10 -2.04
N PRO A 166 15.76 -3.25 -0.78
CA PRO A 166 14.73 -2.37 -0.27
C PRO A 166 15.27 -0.93 -0.22
N PRO A 167 14.41 0.09 -0.40
CA PRO A 167 14.83 1.48 -0.31
C PRO A 167 15.49 1.77 1.06
N CYS A 168 16.66 2.41 1.05
CA CYS A 168 17.37 2.73 2.29
C CYS A 168 16.70 3.89 3.05
N GLY A 169 16.91 3.95 4.37
CA GLY A 169 16.44 5.05 5.20
C GLY A 169 17.27 5.13 6.49
N HIS A 170 18.21 6.07 6.52
CA HIS A 170 19.11 6.28 7.64
C HIS A 170 19.56 7.76 7.69
N PRO A 171 19.99 8.28 8.85
CA PRO A 171 20.62 9.59 8.94
C PRO A 171 22.01 9.57 8.27
N GLY A 172 22.41 10.68 7.66
CA GLY A 172 23.74 10.83 7.02
C GLY A 172 23.82 10.28 5.57
N PRO A 173 25.02 10.32 4.96
CA PRO A 173 25.25 9.88 3.58
C PRO A 173 25.09 8.36 3.42
N CYS A 174 24.83 7.88 2.20
CA CYS A 174 24.81 6.46 1.88
C CYS A 174 26.23 5.95 1.63
N ASP A 175 26.89 5.48 2.70
CA ASP A 175 28.25 4.96 2.66
C ASP A 175 28.38 3.67 3.48
N ALA A 176 29.62 3.17 3.63
CA ALA A 176 29.91 2.01 4.46
C ALA A 176 29.58 2.25 5.95
N ASN A 177 29.64 3.51 6.41
CA ASN A 177 29.44 3.88 7.81
C ASN A 177 27.95 3.93 8.19
N SER A 178 27.08 4.26 7.22
CA SER A 178 25.63 4.29 7.41
C SER A 178 24.96 2.91 7.31
N ASN A 179 25.76 1.87 7.10
CA ASN A 179 25.33 0.49 6.87
C ASN A 179 24.31 0.35 5.74
N CYS A 180 24.46 1.15 4.67
CA CYS A 180 23.49 1.23 3.58
C CYS A 180 23.55 0.01 2.67
N GLN A 181 22.43 -0.72 2.54
CA GLN A 181 22.36 -1.88 1.62
C GLN A 181 22.53 -1.50 0.15
N CYS A 182 22.12 -0.28 -0.25
CA CYS A 182 22.37 0.22 -1.60
C CYS A 182 23.89 0.33 -1.85
N TYR A 183 24.65 0.86 -0.88
CA TYR A 183 26.10 0.99 -0.97
C TYR A 183 26.80 -0.38 -1.03
N PHE A 184 26.49 -1.30 -0.10
CA PHE A 184 27.18 -2.59 -0.03
C PHE A 184 26.93 -3.52 -1.21
N LYS A 185 25.76 -3.44 -1.81
CA LYS A 185 25.45 -4.20 -3.02
C LYS A 185 25.83 -3.46 -4.29
N SER A 186 26.45 -2.27 -4.21
CA SER A 186 26.82 -1.44 -5.36
C SER A 186 25.64 -1.04 -6.24
N HIS A 187 24.47 -0.77 -5.65
CA HIS A 187 23.30 -0.25 -6.35
C HIS A 187 23.04 1.22 -6.04
N HIS A 188 22.50 1.92 -7.02
CA HIS A 188 22.09 3.31 -6.85
C HIS A 188 20.89 3.45 -5.93
N CYS A 189 20.89 4.52 -5.12
CA CYS A 189 19.71 4.90 -4.35
C CYS A 189 18.62 5.37 -5.33
N GLN A 190 17.46 4.70 -5.29
CA GLN A 190 16.29 5.06 -6.08
C GLN A 190 15.47 6.16 -5.40
N ARG A 191 14.50 6.76 -6.12
CA ARG A 191 13.60 7.80 -5.60
C ARG A 191 12.81 7.38 -4.34
N ASN A 192 12.63 6.08 -4.12
CA ASN A 192 11.96 5.55 -2.92
C ASN A 192 12.87 5.50 -1.67
N CYS A 193 14.18 5.70 -1.84
CA CYS A 193 15.12 5.79 -0.72
C CYS A 193 14.89 7.10 0.04
N ARG A 194 14.94 7.03 1.37
CA ARG A 194 14.74 8.15 2.29
C ARG A 194 16.05 8.78 2.77
N CYS A 195 17.15 8.50 2.10
CA CYS A 195 18.42 9.20 2.29
C CYS A 195 18.30 10.67 1.85
N GLY A 196 19.19 11.53 2.33
CA GLY A 196 19.16 12.97 2.01
C GLY A 196 19.20 13.25 0.51
N VAL A 197 18.63 14.40 0.09
CA VAL A 197 18.56 14.83 -1.33
C VAL A 197 19.93 15.01 -2.00
N THR A 198 21.00 15.07 -1.22
CA THR A 198 22.40 15.14 -1.68
C THR A 198 23.10 13.78 -1.69
N CYS A 199 22.35 12.68 -1.68
CA CYS A 199 22.91 11.33 -1.68
C CYS A 199 23.81 11.10 -2.91
N GLU A 200 25.11 10.92 -2.68
CA GLU A 200 26.09 10.77 -3.75
C GLU A 200 25.94 9.46 -4.53
N SER A 201 25.26 8.44 -3.98
CA SER A 201 24.93 7.20 -4.69
C SER A 201 23.94 7.41 -5.85
N PHE A 202 23.41 8.63 -6.03
CA PHE A 202 22.60 9.05 -7.17
C PHE A 202 23.44 9.59 -8.35
N ASN A 203 24.71 9.95 -8.15
CA ASN A 203 25.48 10.72 -9.13
C ASN A 203 26.44 9.85 -9.96
N ILE A 204 26.15 9.75 -11.27
CA ILE A 204 26.86 8.91 -12.27
C ILE A 204 28.34 9.30 -12.44
N SER A 205 28.72 10.53 -12.08
CA SER A 205 30.04 11.12 -12.37
C SER A 205 31.20 10.66 -11.47
N LYS A 206 30.94 9.94 -10.37
CA LYS A 206 32.00 9.55 -9.41
C LYS A 206 32.26 8.05 -9.29
N LEU A 207 31.41 7.19 -9.86
CA LEU A 207 31.56 5.73 -9.76
C LEU A 207 32.40 5.12 -10.91
N PHE A 208 32.63 5.88 -11.98
CA PHE A 208 33.50 5.49 -13.10
C PHE A 208 34.37 6.66 -13.57
N PRO A 209 35.54 6.90 -12.95
CA PRO A 209 36.48 7.90 -13.44
C PRO A 209 37.10 7.55 -14.82
N GLU A 210 36.87 6.34 -15.35
CA GLU A 210 37.45 5.88 -16.63
C GLU A 210 36.58 6.10 -17.87
N LEU A 211 35.39 6.72 -17.74
CA LEU A 211 34.52 7.04 -18.89
C LEU A 211 34.51 8.53 -19.26
N SER A 212 35.47 9.30 -18.74
CA SER A 212 35.77 10.66 -19.21
C SER A 212 37.15 10.68 -19.89
N MET A 213 37.24 10.10 -21.07
CA MET A 213 38.19 10.45 -22.13
C MET A 213 37.44 10.55 -23.45
#